data_AF-A0A7S2M1N1-F1
#
_entry.id   AF-A0A7S2M1N1-F1
#
_cell.length_a   1.000
_cell.length_b   1.000
_cell.length_c   1.000
_cell.angle_alpha   90.00
_cell.angle_beta   90.00
_cell.angle_gamma   90.00
#
_symmetry.space_group_name_H-M   'P 1'
#
loop_
_entity.id
_entity.type
_entity.pdbx_description
1 polymer ?
#
loop_
_entity_poly.entity_id
_entity_poly.type
_entity_poly.pdbx_seq_one_letter_code
_entity_poly.pdbx_strand_id
1 'polypeptide(L)'
;LQSAHEETPKQMFANFRLFLTAEFADPGLPQLLLLLCFRIVLSEPQGLRARVLRHLGRLREQRGWDGIDAAARGGAPDDGLAICAPVANGAMRQLHALVVCQAAISERASQKGAGFSVPFDFGEQDTDLSCTMLRVVVAAQAARSASTTECVPWSEMTALAGAAY
;
A
#
# COMPACT_ATOMS: atom_id res chain seq x y z
N LEU A 1 -38.71 44.19 2.54
CA LEU A 1 -38.70 43.59 1.20
C LEU A 1 -37.25 43.35 0.81
N GLN A 2 -36.68 42.21 1.24
CA GLN A 2 -35.33 41.80 0.84
C GLN A 2 -35.44 41.20 -0.57
N SER A 3 -34.74 41.79 -1.53
CA SER A 3 -34.70 41.33 -2.90
C SER A 3 -34.03 39.96 -2.95
N ALA A 4 -34.77 38.94 -3.39
CA ALA A 4 -34.20 37.67 -3.79
C ALA A 4 -33.26 37.92 -4.97
N HIS A 5 -31.95 37.84 -4.71
CA HIS A 5 -30.95 37.77 -5.77
C HIS A 5 -31.16 36.43 -6.48
N GLU A 6 -31.77 36.47 -7.65
CA GLU A 6 -31.89 35.33 -8.57
C GLU A 6 -30.49 35.00 -9.08
N GLU A 7 -29.79 34.11 -8.36
CA GLU A 7 -28.54 33.54 -8.86
C GLU A 7 -28.87 32.65 -10.06
N THR A 8 -28.64 33.17 -11.26
CA THR A 8 -28.69 32.38 -12.49
C THR A 8 -27.74 31.18 -12.32
N PRO A 9 -28.19 29.94 -12.56
CA PRO A 9 -27.37 28.76 -12.35
C PRO A 9 -26.12 28.85 -13.24
N LYS A 10 -24.94 28.91 -12.62
CA LYS A 10 -23.66 28.92 -13.34
C LYS A 10 -23.55 27.63 -14.14
N GLN A 11 -23.59 27.78 -15.47
CA GLN A 11 -23.44 26.66 -16.39
C GLN A 11 -22.07 26.00 -16.18
N MET A 12 -22.05 24.74 -15.75
CA MET A 12 -20.81 23.97 -15.59
C MET A 12 -20.36 23.40 -16.94
N PHE A 13 -19.04 23.29 -17.12
CA PHE A 13 -18.45 22.61 -18.27
C PHE A 13 -18.76 21.11 -18.22
N ALA A 14 -19.02 20.49 -19.39
CA ALA A 14 -19.38 19.07 -19.50
C ALA A 14 -18.32 18.10 -18.90
N ASN A 15 -17.06 18.51 -18.87
CA ASN A 15 -15.94 17.70 -18.35
C ASN A 15 -15.61 18.00 -16.88
N PHE A 16 -16.33 18.90 -16.22
CA PHE A 16 -16.12 19.16 -14.81
C PHE A 16 -16.52 17.92 -13.99
N ARG A 17 -15.66 17.50 -13.06
CA ARG A 17 -15.91 16.41 -12.12
C ARG A 17 -15.47 16.88 -10.74
N LEU A 18 -16.36 16.79 -9.77
CA LEU A 18 -16.07 17.06 -8.36
C LEU A 18 -15.97 15.72 -7.63
N PHE A 19 -14.84 15.48 -6.97
CA PHE A 19 -14.63 14.30 -6.13
C PHE A 19 -14.66 14.75 -4.67
N LEU A 20 -15.48 14.07 -3.86
CA LEU A 20 -15.61 14.32 -2.44
C LEU A 20 -15.24 13.05 -1.67
N THR A 21 -14.41 13.19 -0.64
CA THR A 21 -14.03 12.11 0.27
C THR A 21 -14.53 12.44 1.67
N ALA A 22 -15.26 11.51 2.28
CA ALA A 22 -15.75 11.64 3.63
C ALA A 22 -15.75 10.27 4.32
N GLU A 23 -15.64 10.27 5.65
CA GLU A 23 -15.82 9.06 6.44
C GLU A 23 -17.31 8.67 6.49
N PHE A 24 -17.60 7.37 6.46
CA PHE A 24 -18.96 6.86 6.37
C PHE A 24 -19.86 7.26 7.57
N ALA A 25 -19.25 7.58 8.71
CA ALA A 25 -19.94 7.92 9.95
C ALA A 25 -19.89 9.41 10.30
N ASP A 26 -19.48 10.29 9.37
CA ASP A 26 -19.45 11.73 9.64
C ASP A 26 -20.89 12.27 9.78
N PRO A 27 -21.33 12.67 10.99
CA PRO A 27 -22.67 13.20 11.21
C PRO A 27 -22.89 14.56 10.52
N GLY A 28 -21.80 15.22 10.08
CA GLY A 28 -21.85 16.51 9.38
C GLY A 28 -22.20 16.41 7.90
N LEU A 29 -22.20 15.22 7.29
CA LEU A 29 -22.41 15.09 5.85
C LEU A 29 -23.90 15.27 5.49
N PRO A 30 -24.26 16.29 4.69
CA PRO A 30 -25.65 16.51 4.32
C PRO A 30 -26.22 15.32 3.53
N GLN A 31 -27.38 14.80 3.94
CA GLN A 31 -28.08 13.72 3.22
C GLN A 31 -28.34 14.06 1.76
N LEU A 32 -28.51 15.34 1.44
CA LEU A 32 -28.71 15.79 0.07
C LEU A 32 -27.52 15.43 -0.84
N LEU A 33 -26.29 15.51 -0.34
CA LEU A 33 -25.11 15.07 -1.09
C LEU A 33 -25.12 13.55 -1.31
N LEU A 34 -25.57 12.78 -0.32
CA LEU A 34 -25.69 11.32 -0.46
C LEU A 34 -26.71 10.90 -1.51
N LEU A 35 -27.76 11.71 -1.73
CA LEU A 35 -28.80 11.43 -2.73
C LEU A 35 -28.44 11.92 -4.14
N LEU A 36 -27.67 13.01 -4.25
CA LEU A 36 -27.36 13.64 -5.53
C LEU A 36 -26.03 13.18 -6.15
N CYS A 37 -25.15 12.57 -5.36
CA CYS A 37 -23.83 12.15 -5.83
C CYS A 37 -23.76 10.65 -6.12
N PHE A 38 -22.89 10.27 -7.06
CA PHE A 38 -22.48 8.88 -7.23
C PHE A 38 -21.59 8.46 -6.05
N ARG A 39 -21.99 7.42 -5.31
CA ARG A 39 -21.29 6.97 -4.10
C ARG A 39 -20.40 5.77 -4.37
N ILE A 40 -19.12 5.91 -4.08
CA ILE A 40 -18.15 4.81 -4.01
C ILE A 40 -17.80 4.61 -2.54
N VAL A 41 -18.04 3.42 -2.01
CA VAL A 41 -17.66 3.07 -0.63
C VAL A 41 -16.37 2.28 -0.69
N LEU A 42 -15.34 2.80 -0.03
CA LEU A 42 -14.04 2.13 0.11
C LEU A 42 -13.97 1.53 1.51
N SER A 43 -14.26 0.24 1.62
CA SER A 43 -14.03 -0.52 2.85
C SER A 43 -12.75 -1.33 2.75
N GLU A 44 -12.19 -1.75 3.90
CA GLU A 44 -11.15 -2.77 3.88
C GLU A 44 -11.67 -4.06 3.22
N PRO A 45 -10.83 -4.72 2.40
CA PRO A 45 -11.22 -5.98 1.80
C PRO A 45 -11.32 -7.05 2.90
N GLN A 46 -12.38 -7.85 2.84
CA GLN A 46 -12.58 -8.95 3.78
C GLN A 46 -11.86 -10.21 3.31
N GLY A 47 -11.21 -10.89 4.25
CA GLY A 47 -10.51 -12.14 4.01
C GLY A 47 -9.06 -11.95 3.59
N LEU A 48 -8.22 -12.86 4.08
CA LEU A 48 -6.77 -12.83 3.89
C LEU A 48 -6.36 -12.71 2.42
N ARG A 49 -6.98 -13.50 1.53
CA ARG A 49 -6.66 -13.46 0.10
C ARG A 49 -6.91 -12.09 -0.52
N ALA A 50 -8.03 -11.46 -0.19
CA ALA A 50 -8.37 -10.15 -0.75
C ALA A 50 -7.41 -9.06 -0.24
N ARG A 51 -7.02 -9.12 1.04
CA ARG A 51 -5.98 -8.26 1.62
C ARG A 51 -4.63 -8.45 0.93
N VAL A 52 -4.17 -9.69 0.75
CA VAL A 52 -2.92 -9.98 0.02
C VAL A 52 -2.96 -9.42 -1.39
N LEU A 53 -4.06 -9.63 -2.13
CA LEU A 53 -4.20 -9.12 -3.49
C LEU A 53 -4.20 -7.58 -3.54
N ARG A 54 -4.83 -6.91 -2.56
CA ARG A 54 -4.80 -5.45 -2.45
C ARG A 54 -3.38 -4.94 -2.25
N HIS A 55 -2.63 -5.52 -1.31
CA HIS A 55 -1.24 -5.14 -1.06
C HIS A 55 -0.35 -5.42 -2.28
N LEU A 56 -0.46 -6.59 -2.91
CA LEU A 56 0.30 -6.90 -4.13
C LEU A 56 -0.04 -5.96 -5.29
N GLY A 57 -1.32 -5.62 -5.48
CA GLY A 57 -1.76 -4.64 -6.47
C GLY A 57 -1.10 -3.28 -6.28
N ARG A 58 -1.05 -2.81 -5.03
CA ARG A 58 -0.37 -1.56 -4.68
C ARG A 58 1.14 -1.60 -4.86
N LEU A 59 1.79 -2.70 -4.49
CA LEU A 59 3.24 -2.84 -4.69
C LEU A 59 3.62 -2.74 -6.16
N ARG A 60 2.75 -3.22 -7.05
CA ARG A 60 2.93 -3.07 -8.49
C ARG A 60 2.80 -1.61 -8.96
N GLU A 61 2.03 -0.79 -8.26
CA GLU A 61 1.92 0.65 -8.54
C GLU A 61 3.13 1.43 -7.97
N GLN A 62 3.82 0.89 -6.96
CA GLN A 62 5.02 1.49 -6.40
C GLN A 62 6.22 1.33 -7.35
N ARG A 63 6.77 2.46 -7.78
CA ARG A 63 7.96 2.50 -8.65
C ARG A 63 9.17 1.84 -7.97
N GLY A 64 9.90 1.04 -8.72
CA GLY A 64 11.22 0.50 -8.34
C GLY A 64 11.23 -0.95 -7.88
N TRP A 65 10.08 -1.63 -7.89
CA TRP A 65 10.02 -3.10 -7.80
C TRP A 65 10.14 -3.77 -9.17
N ASP A 66 9.80 -3.08 -10.26
CA ASP A 66 9.85 -3.63 -11.62
C ASP A 66 11.25 -4.13 -12.01
N GLY A 67 12.29 -3.36 -11.69
CA GLY A 67 13.67 -3.77 -11.94
C GLY A 67 14.13 -4.97 -11.09
N ILE A 68 13.65 -5.06 -9.85
CA ILE A 68 13.93 -6.19 -8.95
C ILE A 68 13.21 -7.45 -9.44
N ASP A 69 11.94 -7.33 -9.82
CA ASP A 69 11.14 -8.43 -10.35
C ASP A 69 11.67 -8.91 -11.71
N ALA A 70 12.04 -7.99 -12.60
CA ALA A 70 12.70 -8.31 -13.86
C ALA A 70 14.00 -9.10 -13.63
N ALA A 71 14.88 -8.63 -12.72
CA ALA A 71 16.11 -9.33 -12.37
C ALA A 71 15.86 -10.71 -11.74
N ALA A 72 14.82 -10.86 -10.91
CA ALA A 72 14.42 -12.14 -10.33
C ALA A 72 13.99 -13.17 -11.40
N ARG A 73 13.33 -12.70 -12.45
CA ARG A 73 12.91 -13.49 -13.62
C ARG A 73 14.02 -13.71 -14.66
N GLY A 74 15.23 -13.19 -14.42
CA GLY A 74 16.36 -13.28 -15.35
C GLY A 74 16.31 -12.28 -16.51
N GLY A 75 15.47 -11.26 -16.42
CA GLY A 75 15.45 -10.12 -17.35
C GLY A 75 16.58 -9.13 -17.07
N ALA A 76 16.95 -8.35 -18.10
CA ALA A 76 17.89 -7.24 -17.93
C ALA A 76 17.20 -6.07 -17.21
N PRO A 77 17.83 -5.45 -16.20
CA PRO A 77 17.27 -4.27 -15.54
C PRO A 77 17.35 -3.05 -16.47
N ASP A 78 16.20 -2.46 -16.81
CA ASP A 78 16.13 -1.24 -17.63
C ASP A 78 16.68 0.01 -16.90
N ASP A 79 16.67 0.00 -15.56
CA ASP A 79 16.93 1.18 -14.72
C ASP A 79 18.36 1.27 -14.14
N GLY A 80 19.34 0.54 -14.70
CA GLY A 80 20.75 0.68 -14.31
C GLY A 80 21.14 0.18 -12.91
N LEU A 81 20.19 -0.34 -12.13
CA LEU A 81 20.48 -1.04 -10.87
C LEU A 81 20.78 -2.51 -11.17
N ALA A 82 22.06 -2.82 -11.36
CA ALA A 82 22.51 -4.19 -11.60
C ALA A 82 22.39 -5.04 -10.32
N ILE A 83 21.20 -5.60 -10.07
CA ILE A 83 20.98 -6.57 -9.00
C ILE A 83 21.16 -7.99 -9.57
N CYS A 84 21.95 -8.82 -8.91
CA CYS A 84 22.10 -10.21 -9.31
C CYS A 84 20.83 -11.03 -8.97
N ALA A 85 20.50 -12.02 -9.82
CA ALA A 85 19.28 -12.82 -9.68
C ALA A 85 19.07 -13.46 -8.28
N PRO A 86 20.10 -13.95 -7.55
CA PRO A 86 19.91 -14.49 -6.20
C PRO A 86 19.40 -13.46 -5.19
N VAL A 87 19.95 -12.23 -5.24
CA VAL A 87 19.54 -11.12 -4.37
C VAL A 87 18.12 -10.67 -4.74
N ALA A 88 17.82 -10.55 -6.03
CA ALA A 88 16.49 -10.22 -6.52
C ALA A 88 15.43 -11.25 -6.09
N ASN A 89 15.72 -12.55 -6.25
CA ASN A 89 14.84 -13.62 -5.79
C ASN A 89 14.64 -13.64 -4.27
N GLY A 90 15.71 -13.34 -3.52
CA GLY A 90 15.63 -13.14 -2.07
C GLY A 90 14.66 -12.01 -1.72
N ALA A 91 14.87 -10.85 -2.32
CA ALA A 91 14.05 -9.65 -2.12
C ALA A 91 12.57 -9.90 -2.42
N MET A 92 12.25 -10.56 -3.55
CA MET A 92 10.86 -10.85 -3.90
C MET A 92 10.19 -11.80 -2.91
N ARG A 93 10.89 -12.84 -2.44
CA ARG A 93 10.33 -13.74 -1.40
C ARG A 93 10.06 -12.99 -0.10
N GLN A 94 10.94 -12.09 0.28
CA GLN A 94 10.80 -11.27 1.48
C GLN A 94 9.65 -10.28 1.35
N LEU A 95 9.49 -9.65 0.19
CA LEU A 95 8.35 -8.79 -0.12
C LEU A 95 7.03 -9.56 -0.02
N HIS A 96 6.96 -10.76 -0.60
CA HIS A 96 5.79 -11.62 -0.50
C HIS A 96 5.48 -12.01 0.96
N ALA A 97 6.50 -12.39 1.73
CA ALA A 97 6.34 -12.71 3.15
C ALA A 97 5.80 -11.51 3.94
N LEU A 98 6.35 -10.32 3.72
CA LEU A 98 5.93 -9.06 4.35
C LEU A 98 4.46 -8.76 4.05
N VAL A 99 4.04 -8.88 2.80
CA VAL A 99 2.64 -8.70 2.39
C VAL A 99 1.71 -9.69 3.08
N VAL A 100 2.09 -10.96 3.14
CA VAL A 100 1.28 -12.00 3.79
C VAL A 100 1.19 -11.74 5.30
N CYS A 101 2.29 -11.36 5.94
CA CYS A 101 2.32 -10.98 7.35
C CYS A 101 1.39 -9.80 7.63
N GLN A 102 1.49 -8.72 6.83
CA GLN A 102 0.63 -7.56 6.99
C GLN A 102 -0.84 -7.91 6.81
N ALA A 103 -1.17 -8.65 5.75
CA ALA A 103 -2.54 -9.08 5.48
C ALA A 103 -3.11 -9.91 6.65
N ALA A 104 -2.30 -10.78 7.26
CA ALA A 104 -2.68 -11.58 8.41
C ALA A 104 -2.87 -10.74 9.68
N ILE A 105 -1.99 -9.76 9.91
CA ILE A 105 -2.08 -8.82 11.03
C ILE A 105 -3.36 -7.99 10.91
N SER A 106 -3.62 -7.38 9.76
CA SER A 106 -4.82 -6.56 9.55
C SER A 106 -6.10 -7.40 9.61
N GLU A 107 -6.11 -8.63 9.09
CA GLU A 107 -7.24 -9.55 9.24
C GLU A 107 -7.50 -9.85 10.72
N ARG A 108 -6.46 -10.12 11.50
CA ARG A 108 -6.57 -10.37 12.93
C ARG A 108 -7.03 -9.14 13.71
N ALA A 109 -6.56 -7.95 13.33
CA ALA A 109 -6.99 -6.68 13.92
C ALA A 109 -8.48 -6.42 13.69
N SER A 110 -9.03 -6.88 12.56
CA SER A 110 -10.47 -6.76 12.27
C SER A 110 -11.37 -7.58 13.21
N GLN A 111 -10.83 -8.57 13.93
CA GLN A 111 -11.58 -9.48 14.81
C GLN A 111 -11.87 -8.93 16.22
N LYS A 112 -11.93 -7.59 16.39
CA LYS A 112 -12.36 -6.85 17.61
C LYS A 112 -12.18 -7.61 18.95
N GLY A 113 -10.99 -7.55 19.53
CA GLY A 113 -10.70 -8.07 20.88
C GLY A 113 -10.30 -9.55 20.96
N ALA A 114 -10.59 -10.36 19.92
CA ALA A 114 -10.06 -11.72 19.84
C ALA A 114 -8.62 -11.76 19.26
N GLY A 115 -8.29 -10.78 18.42
CA GLY A 115 -7.01 -10.71 17.73
C GLY A 115 -5.90 -10.09 18.57
N PHE A 116 -6.10 -8.84 18.99
CA PHE A 116 -5.16 -8.04 19.77
C PHE A 116 -5.87 -7.48 21.01
N SER A 117 -5.11 -7.27 22.09
CA SER A 117 -5.62 -6.69 23.34
C SER A 117 -6.00 -5.21 23.22
N VAL A 118 -5.40 -4.50 22.26
CA VAL A 118 -5.63 -3.08 21.97
C VAL A 118 -5.97 -2.95 20.48
N PRO A 119 -6.90 -2.06 20.10
CA PRO A 119 -7.12 -1.73 18.70
C PRO A 119 -5.88 -0.99 18.17
N PHE A 120 -5.11 -1.67 17.33
CA PHE A 120 -4.04 -1.08 16.56
C PHE A 120 -4.57 -0.72 15.17
N ASP A 121 -4.19 0.46 14.68
CA ASP A 121 -4.49 0.89 13.32
C ASP A 121 -3.30 0.53 12.42
N PHE A 122 -3.31 -0.71 11.92
CA PHE A 122 -2.29 -1.19 10.99
C PHE A 122 -2.59 -0.67 9.59
N GLY A 123 -2.01 0.47 9.26
CA GLY A 123 -2.27 1.20 8.05
C GLY A 123 -1.50 0.66 6.84
N GLU A 124 -1.87 1.17 5.67
CA GLU A 124 -1.10 0.93 4.45
C GLU A 124 0.26 1.67 4.48
N GLN A 125 0.36 2.73 5.29
CA GLN A 125 1.61 3.48 5.47
C GLN A 125 2.73 2.62 6.08
N ASP A 126 2.39 1.73 7.01
CA ASP A 126 3.37 0.82 7.62
C ASP A 126 3.91 -0.19 6.60
N THR A 127 3.06 -0.60 5.67
CA THR A 127 3.43 -1.47 4.55
C THR A 127 4.40 -0.76 3.62
N ASP A 128 4.08 0.48 3.25
CA ASP A 128 4.89 1.30 2.36
C ASP A 128 6.26 1.61 2.97
N LEU A 129 6.30 1.90 4.26
CA LEU A 129 7.54 2.09 5.02
C LEU A 129 8.37 0.81 5.03
N SER A 130 7.76 -0.32 5.35
CA SER A 130 8.44 -1.62 5.41
C SER A 130 9.00 -2.04 4.04
N CYS A 131 8.26 -1.76 2.96
CA CYS A 131 8.70 -1.99 1.59
C CYS A 131 9.84 -1.05 1.19
N THR A 132 9.80 0.20 1.62
CA THR A 132 10.89 1.17 1.41
C THR A 132 12.15 0.71 2.13
N MET A 133 12.05 0.28 3.39
CA MET A 133 13.17 -0.26 4.16
C MET A 133 13.76 -1.50 3.49
N LEU A 134 12.91 -2.43 3.03
CA LEU A 134 13.37 -3.61 2.29
C LEU A 134 14.17 -3.22 1.05
N ARG A 135 13.71 -2.24 0.27
CA ARG A 135 14.44 -1.76 -0.91
C ARG A 135 15.81 -1.18 -0.54
N VAL A 136 15.90 -0.42 0.55
CA VAL A 136 17.17 0.13 1.02
C VAL A 136 18.14 -0.99 1.39
N VAL A 137 17.67 -2.01 2.12
CA VAL A 137 18.48 -3.18 2.48
C VAL A 137 18.93 -3.94 1.22
N VAL A 138 18.04 -4.16 0.27
CA VAL A 138 18.35 -4.84 -1.00
C VAL A 138 19.36 -4.05 -1.83
N ALA A 139 19.23 -2.74 -1.93
CA ALA A 139 20.18 -1.89 -2.62
C ALA A 139 21.56 -1.90 -1.94
N ALA A 140 21.59 -1.82 -0.60
CA ALA A 140 22.83 -1.92 0.17
C ALA A 140 23.47 -3.30 0.06
N GLN A 141 22.68 -4.37 -0.03
CA GLN A 141 23.15 -5.73 -0.28
C GLN A 141 23.72 -5.84 -1.70
N ALA A 142 23.00 -5.38 -2.72
CA ALA A 142 23.46 -5.40 -4.11
C ALA A 142 24.79 -4.65 -4.30
N ALA A 143 24.99 -3.53 -3.58
CA ALA A 143 26.25 -2.79 -3.59
C ALA A 143 27.42 -3.55 -2.92
N ARG A 144 27.13 -4.39 -1.91
CA ARG A 144 28.12 -5.18 -1.16
C ARG A 144 28.42 -6.54 -1.81
N SER A 145 27.43 -7.13 -2.46
CA SER A 145 27.41 -8.53 -2.89
C SER A 145 27.84 -8.74 -4.34
N ALA A 146 28.77 -7.93 -4.87
CA ALA A 146 29.34 -8.16 -6.21
C ALA A 146 29.99 -9.56 -6.36
N SER A 147 30.27 -10.26 -5.25
CA SER A 147 30.90 -11.59 -5.22
C SER A 147 30.18 -12.66 -4.38
N THR A 148 29.12 -12.34 -3.64
CA THR A 148 28.45 -13.30 -2.73
C THR A 148 26.99 -13.52 -3.08
N THR A 149 26.59 -14.80 -3.17
CA THR A 149 25.20 -15.27 -3.34
C THR A 149 24.36 -15.16 -2.07
N GLU A 150 24.86 -14.49 -1.04
CA GLU A 150 24.21 -14.42 0.27
C GLU A 150 22.87 -13.68 0.17
N CYS A 151 21.81 -14.41 0.52
CA CYS A 151 20.48 -13.87 0.63
C CYS A 151 20.42 -12.78 1.71
N VAL A 152 19.53 -11.81 1.51
CA VAL A 152 19.29 -10.74 2.48
C VAL A 152 19.03 -11.33 3.86
N PRO A 153 19.79 -10.94 4.91
CA PRO A 153 19.72 -11.56 6.23
C PRO A 153 18.36 -11.29 6.88
N TRP A 154 17.63 -12.36 7.18
CA TRP A 154 16.28 -12.29 7.78
C TRP A 154 16.29 -11.60 9.15
N SER A 155 17.36 -11.74 9.93
CA SER A 155 17.52 -11.12 11.24
C SER A 155 17.45 -9.59 11.20
N GLU A 156 18.13 -8.96 10.23
CA GLU A 156 18.11 -7.51 10.05
C GLU A 156 16.72 -7.01 9.66
N MET A 157 16.02 -7.76 8.80
CA MET A 157 14.66 -7.41 8.43
C MET A 157 13.67 -7.60 9.56
N THR A 158 13.79 -8.66 10.36
CA THR A 158 12.91 -8.85 11.52
C THR A 158 13.13 -7.78 12.58
N ALA A 159 14.37 -7.30 12.74
CA ALA A 159 14.66 -6.19 13.63
C ALA A 159 14.05 -4.88 13.10
N LEU A 160 14.14 -4.62 11.79
CA LEU A 160 13.55 -3.44 11.16
C LEU A 160 12.01 -3.47 11.19
N ALA A 161 11.41 -4.60 10.82
CA ALA A 161 9.95 -4.76 10.83
C ALA A 161 9.38 -4.76 12.26
N GLY A 162 10.06 -5.41 13.20
CA GLY A 162 9.66 -5.42 14.61
C GLY A 162 9.87 -4.09 15.34
N ALA A 163 10.70 -3.18 14.81
CA ALA A 163 10.83 -1.82 15.33
C ALA A 163 9.79 -0.84 14.74
N ALA A 164 9.10 -1.24 13.67
CA ALA A 164 8.04 -0.45 13.04
C ALA A 164 6.67 -0.62 13.73
N TYR A 165 6.53 -1.59 14.64
CA TYR A 165 5.31 -1.93 15.39
C TYR A 165 5.58 -1.99 16.89
#